data_AF-A0A3D5MS35-F1
#
_entry.id   AF-A0A3D5MS35-F1
#
_cell.length_a   1.000
_cell.length_b   1.000
_cell.length_c   1.000
_cell.angle_alpha   90.00
_cell.angle_beta   90.00
_cell.angle_gamma   90.00
#
_symmetry.space_group_name_H-M   'P 1'
#
loop_
_entity.id
_entity.type
_entity.pdbx_description
1 polymer ?
#
loop_
_entity_poly.entity_id
_entity_poly.type
_entity_poly.pdbx_seq_one_letter_code
_entity_poly.pdbx_strand_id
1 'polypeptide(L)' 'MDRHALASPVVLAGLTLENRLVSAPMAGVSDRPFRRLVREAGAA' A
#
# COMPACT_ATOMS: atom_id res chain seq x y z
N MET A 1 13.93 10.76 13.74
CA MET A 1 13.09 9.81 12.97
C MET A 1 13.14 10.24 11.52
N ASP A 2 13.55 9.33 10.64
CA ASP A 2 13.66 9.64 9.21
C ASP A 2 12.26 9.70 8.58
N ARG A 3 11.83 10.93 8.31
CA ARG A 3 10.46 11.31 7.96
C ARG A 3 9.99 10.80 6.58
N HIS A 4 10.82 10.04 5.87
CA HIS A 4 10.53 9.51 4.53
C HIS A 4 10.62 7.98 4.44
N ALA A 5 10.78 7.26 5.56
CA ALA A 5 10.86 5.79 5.56
C ALA A 5 9.65 5.12 4.88
N LEU A 6 8.46 5.70 5.02
CA LEU A 6 7.22 5.16 4.46
C LEU A 6 7.19 5.21 2.92
N ALA A 7 7.85 6.19 2.30
CA ALA A 7 7.91 6.34 0.85
C ALA A 7 9.04 5.53 0.20
N SER A 8 9.88 4.87 1.00
CA SER A 8 10.95 4.04 0.46
C SER A 8 10.41 2.71 -0.08
N PRO A 9 10.90 2.22 -1.23
CA PRO A 9 10.51 0.91 -1.74
C PRO A 9 10.82 -0.23 -0.78
N VAL A 10 10.06 -1.31 -0.87
CA VAL A 10 10.30 -2.55 -0.11
C VAL A 10 10.14 -3.77 -1.00
N VAL A 11 11.02 -4.77 -0.81
CA VAL A 11 10.95 -6.04 -1.52
C VAL A 11 10.29 -7.09 -0.61
N LEU A 12 9.19 -7.68 -1.07
CA LEU A 12 8.47 -8.75 -0.39
C LEU A 12 8.32 -9.93 -1.35
N ALA A 13 8.90 -11.09 -1.00
CA ALA A 13 8.81 -12.32 -1.80
C ALA A 13 9.16 -12.13 -3.30
N GLY A 14 10.16 -11.30 -3.60
CA GLY A 14 10.60 -11.01 -4.98
C GLY A 14 9.77 -9.95 -5.72
N LEU A 15 8.73 -9.40 -5.10
CA LEU A 15 7.97 -8.25 -5.61
C LEU A 15 8.50 -6.95 -4.98
N THR A 16 8.69 -5.92 -5.80
CA THR A 16 9.04 -4.59 -5.32
C THR A 16 7.77 -3.75 -5.20
N LEU A 17 7.45 -3.31 -3.99
CA LEU A 17 6.44 -2.29 -3.72
C LEU A 17 7.08 -0.90 -3.75
N GLU A 18 6.38 0.06 -4.34
CA GLU A 18 6.85 1.45 -4.49
C GLU A 18 7.06 2.17 -3.15
N ASN A 19 6.37 1.71 -2.11
CA ASN A 19 6.41 2.29 -0.78
C ASN A 19 6.02 1.23 0.29
N ARG A 20 6.02 1.63 1.56
CA ARG A 20 5.69 0.77 2.71
C ARG A 20 4.26 0.95 3.22
N LEU A 21 3.34 1.42 2.38
CA LEU A 21 1.94 1.64 2.70
C LEU A 21 1.10 0.57 1.99
N VAL A 22 0.47 -0.32 2.77
CA VAL A 22 -0.32 -1.43 2.22
C VAL A 22 -1.77 -1.31 2.67
N SER A 23 -2.71 -1.52 1.76
CA SER A 23 -4.14 -1.62 2.09
C SER A 23 -4.45 -3.02 2.61
N ALA A 24 -4.75 -3.14 3.90
CA ALA A 24 -5.10 -4.41 4.52
C ALA A 24 -6.47 -4.92 4.03
N PRO A 25 -6.66 -6.26 3.94
CA PRO A 25 -7.97 -6.83 3.67
C PRO A 25 -8.90 -6.65 4.88
N MET A 26 -10.04 -6.02 4.67
CA MET A 26 -11.05 -5.77 5.69
C MET A 26 -12.42 -6.22 5.15
N ALA A 27 -13.04 -7.21 5.79
CA ALA A 27 -14.28 -7.81 5.33
C ALA A 27 -15.42 -6.77 5.25
N GLY A 28 -16.13 -6.74 4.13
CA GLY A 28 -17.19 -5.75 3.89
C GLY A 28 -16.69 -4.31 3.61
N VAL A 29 -15.38 -4.05 3.66
CA VAL A 29 -14.79 -2.72 3.40
C VAL A 29 -13.92 -2.73 2.15
N SER A 30 -12.96 -3.66 2.04
CA SER A 30 -11.96 -3.67 0.97
C SER A 30 -12.50 -4.27 -0.33
N ASP A 31 -13.58 -3.72 -0.88
CA ASP A 31 -14.14 -4.08 -2.17
C ASP A 31 -13.31 -3.53 -3.36
N ARG A 32 -13.76 -3.77 -4.60
CA ARG A 32 -12.99 -3.35 -5.79
C ARG A 32 -12.91 -1.82 -5.95
N PRO A 33 -14.01 -1.04 -5.84
CA PRO A 33 -13.95 0.42 -5.84
C PRO A 33 -13.05 0.99 -4.74
N PHE A 34 -13.18 0.53 -3.49
CA PHE A 34 -12.39 1.01 -2.36
C PHE A 34 -10.90 0.76 -2.56
N ARG A 35 -10.51 -0.46 -2.95
CA ARG A 35 -9.08 -0.77 -3.20
C ARG A 35 -8.50 0.08 -4.33
N ARG A 36 -9.29 0.41 -5.36
CA ARG A 36 -8.86 1.31 -6.43
C ARG A 36 -8.62 2.73 -5.90
N LEU A 37 -9.56 3.27 -5.14
CA LEU A 37 -9.43 4.59 -4.51
C LEU A 37 -8.18 4.66 -3.62
N VAL A 38 -7.95 3.64 -2.79
CA VAL A 38 -6.80 3.59 -1.88
C VAL A 38 -5.47 3.44 -2.63
N ARG A 39 -5.46 2.72 -3.77
CA ARG A 39 -4.30 2.67 -4.68
C ARG A 39 -4.01 4.05 -5.28
N GLU A 40 -5.04 4.77 -5.75
CA GLU A 40 -4.91 6.14 -6.27
C GLU A 40 -4.43 7.13 -5.18
N ALA A 41 -4.73 6.85 -3.91
CA ALA A 41 -4.23 7.61 -2.75
C ALA A 41 -2.80 7.24 -2.30
N GLY A 42 -2.16 6.24 -2.93
CA GLY A 42 -0.75 5.92 -2.72
C GLY A 42 -0.44 4.63 -1.95
N ALA A 43 -1.40 3.74 -1.71
CA ALA A 43 -1.09 2.40 -1.22
C ALA A 43 -0.51 1.50 -2.33
N ALA A 44 0.46 0.67 -2.00
CA ALA A 44 1.08 -0.31 -2.89
C ALA A 44 0.36 -1.67 -2.87
#